data_AF-A0A972JRX5-F1
#
_entry.id   AF-A0A972JRX5-F1
#
_cell.length_a   1.000
_cell.length_b   1.000
_cell.length_c   1.000
_cell.angle_alpha   90.00
_cell.angle_beta   90.00
_cell.angle_gamma   90.00
#
_symmetry.space_group_name_H-M   'P 1'
#
loop_
_entity.id
_entity.type
_entity.pdbx_description
1 polymer ?
#
loop_
_entity_poly.entity_id
_entity_poly.type
_entity_poly.pdbx_seq_one_letter_code
_entity_poly.pdbx_strand_id
1 'polypeptide(L)'
;MSVRVDYPTTGSPPMIGVGLTIGEWLEYVERYDFGPLPPTELVLHHTYIPNEKQWRGLTSMRGMQRFYAGKGWGSAPHIYVGPDQKIWLFTPMYNVGIHAGTGNSGRVNGKFWYSVGIEMVGFFDDKRPSGAVWEGTKAVLGGLCRRLNIRPEEITFHRDYTNQKSCPGWAVTHDWVHSEVAQWLGQAVPERIPLLDANTTLLHAPRATAAQCAQFLIDRRHDEYTSFDIERVIVPQYFDICTSVGLDPLVVIAQMAHETGHLSSFWSARPQRNPAGLGVNGRHRIWRVAGDTRWAYNTQRHRYEYGLSFADWQTHSIPAHVGRLLAYALKDHEATPEQRKIIAKALSYRSLPTKLRGSAKTLKPLGRVHNPTGQGWASPGTNYGGKIADAANAILSVR
;
A
#
# COMPACT_ATOMS: atom_id res chain seq x y z
N MET A 1 19.76 16.52 -14.09
CA MET A 1 19.98 15.09 -14.39
C MET A 1 18.93 14.32 -13.61
N SER A 2 17.93 13.75 -14.29
CA SER A 2 16.91 12.94 -13.62
C SER A 2 17.59 11.71 -13.02
N VAL A 3 17.44 11.49 -11.72
CA VAL A 3 17.94 10.28 -11.07
C VAL A 3 17.10 9.12 -11.60
N ARG A 4 17.72 8.14 -12.26
CA ARG A 4 17.05 6.90 -12.67
C ARG A 4 16.54 6.21 -11.42
N VAL A 5 15.21 6.15 -11.26
CA VAL A 5 14.55 5.42 -10.17
C VAL A 5 14.34 3.99 -10.66
N ASP A 6 15.38 3.17 -10.57
CA ASP A 6 15.26 1.71 -10.72
C ASP A 6 15.90 1.01 -9.53
N TYR A 7 15.49 -0.24 -9.29
CA TYR A 7 16.05 -1.08 -8.25
C TYR A 7 17.46 -1.56 -8.63
N PRO A 8 18.39 -1.68 -7.67
CA PRO A 8 19.72 -2.21 -7.94
C PRO A 8 19.66 -3.69 -8.32
N THR A 9 20.54 -4.11 -9.23
CA THR A 9 20.70 -5.52 -9.60
C THR A 9 21.80 -6.19 -8.79
N THR A 10 21.68 -7.50 -8.54
CA THR A 10 22.71 -8.32 -7.89
C THR A 10 22.94 -9.64 -8.61
N GLY A 11 24.10 -10.25 -8.40
CA GLY A 11 24.45 -11.57 -8.95
C GLY A 11 24.76 -11.57 -10.45
N SER A 12 24.82 -12.77 -11.03
CA SER A 12 25.10 -12.99 -12.46
C SER A 12 24.12 -14.06 -13.01
N PRO A 13 23.42 -13.82 -14.14
CA PRO A 13 23.26 -12.49 -14.75
C PRO A 13 22.64 -11.49 -13.75
N PRO A 14 22.87 -10.18 -13.91
CA PRO A 14 22.33 -9.17 -12.99
C PRO A 14 20.81 -9.30 -12.86
N MET A 15 20.33 -9.42 -11.62
CA MET A 15 18.91 -9.60 -11.31
C MET A 15 18.44 -8.54 -10.32
N ILE A 16 17.31 -7.89 -10.59
CA ILE A 16 16.61 -6.99 -9.65
C ILE A 16 16.09 -7.78 -8.43
N GLY A 17 15.32 -8.84 -8.66
CA GLY A 17 14.86 -9.76 -7.61
C GLY A 17 13.79 -9.20 -6.67
N VAL A 18 13.10 -8.14 -7.07
CA VAL A 18 12.00 -7.50 -6.32
C VAL A 18 10.66 -8.03 -6.80
N GLY A 19 9.80 -8.45 -5.87
CA GLY A 19 8.43 -8.90 -6.14
C GLY A 19 7.41 -7.82 -5.82
N LEU A 20 6.75 -7.27 -6.84
CA LEU A 20 5.74 -6.22 -6.74
C LEU A 20 4.33 -6.81 -6.75
N THR A 21 3.41 -6.25 -5.98
CA THR A 21 1.97 -6.42 -6.23
C THR A 21 1.56 -5.74 -7.54
N ILE A 22 0.35 -6.02 -8.04
CA ILE A 22 -0.17 -5.33 -9.24
C ILE A 22 -0.17 -3.80 -9.07
N GLY A 23 -0.55 -3.28 -7.90
CA GLY A 23 -0.55 -1.83 -7.65
C GLY A 23 0.85 -1.23 -7.68
N GLU A 24 1.80 -1.86 -7.00
CA GLU A 24 3.21 -1.44 -6.99
C GLU A 24 3.82 -1.52 -8.39
N TRP A 25 3.49 -2.55 -9.19
CA TRP A 25 3.92 -2.67 -10.58
C TRP A 25 3.40 -1.53 -11.45
N LEU A 26 2.11 -1.19 -11.33
CA LEU A 26 1.51 -0.10 -12.13
C LEU A 26 2.13 1.26 -11.77
N GLU A 27 2.48 1.49 -10.50
CA GLU A 27 3.23 2.69 -10.10
C GLU A 27 4.67 2.66 -10.66
N TYR A 28 5.34 1.52 -10.57
CA TYR A 28 6.69 1.32 -11.05
C TYR A 28 6.80 1.57 -12.56
N VAL A 29 5.96 0.93 -13.37
CA VAL A 29 6.00 1.03 -14.84
C VAL A 29 5.65 2.43 -15.33
N GLU A 30 4.69 3.12 -14.68
CA GLU A 30 4.31 4.50 -15.01
C GLU A 30 5.53 5.44 -14.91
N ARG A 31 6.30 5.29 -13.83
CA ARG A 31 7.46 6.15 -13.54
C ARG A 31 8.77 5.60 -14.13
N TYR A 32 8.75 4.43 -14.75
CA TYR A 32 9.95 3.77 -15.22
C TYR A 32 10.64 4.60 -16.31
N ASP A 33 11.96 4.79 -16.16
CA ASP A 33 12.81 5.37 -17.18
C ASP A 33 13.35 4.25 -18.08
N PHE A 34 12.72 4.06 -19.24
CA PHE A 34 13.16 3.10 -20.26
C PHE A 34 14.45 3.55 -20.99
N GLY A 35 15.01 4.70 -20.62
CA GLY A 35 16.17 5.28 -21.27
C GLY A 35 15.83 5.91 -22.63
N PRO A 36 16.87 6.34 -23.38
CA PRO A 36 16.69 7.05 -24.64
C PRO A 36 16.18 6.15 -25.79
N LEU A 37 16.29 4.83 -25.63
CA LEU A 37 15.83 3.83 -26.59
C LEU A 37 14.89 2.86 -25.85
N PRO A 38 13.59 3.19 -25.74
CA PRO A 38 12.63 2.30 -25.11
C PRO A 38 12.40 1.03 -25.94
N PRO A 39 12.00 -0.08 -25.30
CA PRO A 39 11.59 -1.28 -26.02
C PRO A 39 10.30 -0.98 -26.82
N THR A 40 10.16 -1.63 -27.97
CA THR A 40 9.01 -1.43 -28.87
C THR A 40 8.15 -2.67 -29.01
N GLU A 41 8.56 -3.79 -28.43
CA GLU A 41 7.92 -5.09 -28.60
C GLU A 41 7.73 -5.78 -27.23
N LEU A 42 6.70 -6.61 -27.13
CA LEU A 42 6.44 -7.47 -25.97
C LEU A 42 6.38 -8.93 -26.41
N VAL A 43 7.12 -9.81 -25.73
CA VAL A 43 7.10 -11.25 -26.00
C VAL A 43 6.61 -11.99 -24.76
N LEU A 44 5.48 -12.68 -24.88
CA LEU A 44 4.91 -13.49 -23.81
C LEU A 44 5.47 -14.91 -23.82
N HIS A 45 5.77 -15.41 -22.62
CA HIS A 45 6.33 -16.72 -22.35
C HIS A 45 5.55 -17.45 -21.26
N HIS A 46 5.79 -18.76 -21.17
CA HIS A 46 5.59 -19.51 -19.95
C HIS A 46 6.94 -20.03 -19.45
N THR A 47 7.05 -20.29 -18.16
CA THR A 47 8.29 -20.85 -17.61
C THR A 47 8.46 -22.32 -17.95
N TYR A 48 7.35 -23.06 -18.12
CA TYR A 48 7.27 -24.53 -18.06
C TYR A 48 7.74 -25.08 -16.70
N ILE A 49 9.01 -24.86 -16.35
CA ILE A 49 9.64 -25.14 -15.07
C ILE A 49 10.37 -23.89 -14.57
N PRO A 50 10.09 -23.39 -13.35
CA PRO A 50 9.13 -23.92 -12.39
C PRO A 50 7.68 -23.72 -12.84
N ASN A 51 6.81 -24.69 -12.57
CA ASN A 51 5.37 -24.50 -12.69
C ASN A 51 4.78 -23.84 -11.42
N GLU A 52 3.47 -23.56 -11.45
CA GLU A 52 2.74 -22.90 -10.36
C GLU A 52 2.96 -23.57 -8.99
N LYS A 53 2.97 -24.91 -8.93
CA LYS A 53 3.14 -25.67 -7.68
C LYS A 53 4.58 -25.63 -7.15
N GLN A 54 5.55 -25.48 -8.05
CA GLN A 54 6.99 -25.43 -7.73
C GLN A 54 7.46 -24.03 -7.36
N TRP A 55 6.66 -23.00 -7.64
CA TRP A 55 7.03 -21.62 -7.37
C TRP A 55 7.23 -21.34 -5.88
N ARG A 56 8.33 -20.67 -5.54
CA ARG A 56 8.72 -20.28 -4.18
C ARG A 56 9.27 -18.84 -4.17
N GLY A 57 8.67 -17.95 -4.95
CA GLY A 57 9.02 -16.52 -5.00
C GLY A 57 10.50 -16.28 -5.30
N LEU A 58 11.15 -15.46 -4.47
CA LEU A 58 12.58 -15.11 -4.61
C LEU A 58 13.51 -16.34 -4.67
N THR A 59 13.16 -17.44 -4.02
CA THR A 59 13.95 -18.68 -4.09
C THR A 59 13.96 -19.24 -5.51
N SER A 60 12.82 -19.23 -6.20
CA SER A 60 12.72 -19.64 -7.61
C SER A 60 13.46 -18.67 -8.51
N MET A 61 13.33 -17.35 -8.29
CA MET A 61 14.08 -16.32 -9.04
C MET A 61 15.59 -16.54 -8.97
N ARG A 62 16.14 -16.78 -7.78
CA ARG A 62 17.57 -17.10 -7.59
C ARG A 62 17.95 -18.44 -8.23
N GLY A 63 17.05 -19.41 -8.23
CA GLY A 63 17.24 -20.68 -8.94
C GLY A 63 17.38 -20.47 -10.45
N MET A 64 16.49 -19.68 -11.04
CA MET A 64 16.54 -19.30 -12.45
C MET A 64 17.79 -18.48 -12.78
N GLN A 65 18.19 -17.55 -11.90
CA GLN A 65 19.45 -16.81 -12.06
C GLN A 65 20.66 -17.74 -12.17
N ARG A 66 20.79 -18.73 -11.27
CA ARG A 66 21.87 -19.73 -11.36
C ARG A 66 21.78 -20.56 -12.64
N PHE A 67 20.57 -20.93 -13.07
CA PHE A 67 20.37 -21.67 -14.31
C PHE A 67 20.82 -20.88 -15.54
N TYR A 68 20.46 -19.59 -15.65
CA TYR A 68 20.92 -18.74 -16.74
C TYR A 68 22.42 -18.48 -16.69
N ALA A 69 22.99 -18.31 -15.50
CA ALA A 69 24.44 -18.21 -15.31
C ALA A 69 25.17 -19.47 -15.80
N GLY A 70 24.63 -20.66 -15.50
CA GLY A 70 25.16 -21.94 -15.97
C GLY A 70 25.10 -22.10 -17.50
N LYS A 71 24.22 -21.35 -18.18
CA LYS A 71 24.18 -21.24 -19.64
C LYS A 71 25.12 -20.16 -20.20
N GLY A 72 25.83 -19.43 -19.34
CA GLY A 72 26.70 -18.32 -19.72
C GLY A 72 25.93 -17.06 -20.18
N TRP A 73 24.65 -16.91 -19.81
CA TRP A 73 23.85 -15.77 -20.24
C TRP A 73 24.22 -14.51 -19.46
N GLY A 74 24.41 -13.39 -20.17
CA GLY A 74 24.70 -12.07 -19.59
C GLY A 74 23.46 -11.30 -19.10
N SER A 75 22.27 -11.73 -19.49
CA SER A 75 20.96 -11.23 -19.02
C SER A 75 19.94 -12.37 -19.00
N ALA A 76 18.68 -12.07 -18.70
CA ALA A 76 17.59 -13.03 -18.58
C ALA A 76 16.30 -12.43 -19.18
N PRO A 77 15.14 -13.12 -19.17
CA PRO A 77 13.85 -12.46 -19.31
C PRO A 77 13.68 -11.31 -18.30
N HIS A 78 12.78 -10.38 -18.57
CA HIS A 78 12.64 -9.17 -17.77
C HIS A 78 11.75 -9.36 -16.56
N ILE A 79 10.62 -10.04 -16.74
CA ILE A 79 9.52 -10.09 -15.75
C ILE A 79 9.02 -11.52 -15.61
N TYR A 80 8.70 -11.93 -14.38
CA TYR A 80 8.06 -13.20 -14.06
C TYR A 80 6.80 -12.97 -13.25
N VAL A 81 5.67 -13.51 -13.68
CA VAL A 81 4.40 -13.38 -12.96
C VAL A 81 4.10 -14.67 -12.21
N GLY A 82 4.21 -14.63 -10.89
CA GLY A 82 4.10 -15.78 -10.01
C GLY A 82 2.69 -15.99 -9.43
N PRO A 83 2.35 -17.23 -9.04
CA PRO A 83 1.09 -17.53 -8.33
C PRO A 83 1.03 -16.95 -6.91
N ASP A 84 2.13 -16.38 -6.41
CA ASP A 84 2.24 -15.72 -5.10
C ASP A 84 1.72 -14.27 -5.09
N GLN A 85 0.91 -13.89 -6.09
CA GLN A 85 0.38 -12.54 -6.29
C GLN A 85 1.48 -11.48 -6.46
N LYS A 86 2.64 -11.90 -6.96
CA LYS A 86 3.80 -11.04 -7.19
C LYS A 86 4.25 -11.06 -8.65
N ILE A 87 4.61 -9.88 -9.13
CA ILE A 87 5.29 -9.60 -10.40
C ILE A 87 6.75 -9.38 -10.05
N TRP A 88 7.59 -10.35 -10.42
CA TRP A 88 9.00 -10.39 -10.08
C TRP A 88 9.83 -9.76 -11.19
N LEU A 89 10.64 -8.76 -10.83
CA LEU A 89 11.55 -8.09 -11.72
C LEU A 89 12.89 -8.83 -11.79
N PHE A 90 13.41 -9.02 -12.99
CA PHE A 90 14.71 -9.67 -13.21
C PHE A 90 15.66 -8.73 -13.96
N THR A 91 15.57 -8.67 -15.28
CA THR A 91 16.42 -7.81 -16.11
C THR A 91 15.80 -6.42 -16.19
N PRO A 92 16.53 -5.32 -15.91
CA PRO A 92 16.02 -3.96 -16.11
C PRO A 92 15.49 -3.76 -17.54
N MET A 93 14.31 -3.16 -17.69
CA MET A 93 13.61 -3.04 -18.98
C MET A 93 14.24 -2.03 -19.95
N TYR A 94 15.20 -1.21 -19.50
CA TYR A 94 16.04 -0.41 -20.39
C TYR A 94 17.20 -1.21 -21.03
N ASN A 95 17.39 -2.48 -20.63
CA ASN A 95 18.40 -3.38 -21.17
C ASN A 95 17.75 -4.46 -22.06
N VAL A 96 18.52 -4.97 -23.03
CA VAL A 96 18.14 -6.13 -23.83
C VAL A 96 18.19 -7.40 -22.98
N GLY A 97 17.07 -8.12 -22.90
CA GLY A 97 16.97 -9.42 -22.24
C GLY A 97 17.36 -10.59 -23.15
N ILE A 98 17.47 -11.79 -22.58
CA ILE A 98 17.64 -13.04 -23.32
C ILE A 98 16.45 -13.95 -23.00
N HIS A 99 15.54 -14.12 -23.96
CA HIS A 99 14.32 -14.91 -23.76
C HIS A 99 13.74 -15.57 -25.04
N ALA A 100 13.90 -14.99 -26.24
CA ALA A 100 13.22 -15.43 -27.47
C ALA A 100 14.11 -15.48 -28.74
N GLY A 101 15.43 -15.65 -28.62
CA GLY A 101 16.32 -15.71 -29.79
C GLY A 101 16.26 -14.43 -30.62
N THR A 102 15.84 -14.52 -31.89
CA THR A 102 15.63 -13.34 -32.77
C THR A 102 14.54 -12.39 -32.27
N GLY A 103 13.67 -12.84 -31.36
CA GLY A 103 12.70 -12.00 -30.67
C GLY A 103 13.28 -11.11 -29.57
N ASN A 104 14.55 -11.29 -29.17
CA ASN A 104 15.18 -10.44 -28.14
C ASN A 104 15.39 -9.00 -28.65
N SER A 105 15.96 -8.88 -29.84
CA SER A 105 16.30 -7.60 -30.48
C SER A 105 16.66 -7.77 -31.95
N GLY A 106 16.67 -6.66 -32.67
CA GLY A 106 17.05 -6.65 -34.07
C GLY A 106 17.19 -5.24 -34.64
N ARG A 107 17.28 -5.16 -35.97
CA ARG A 107 17.28 -3.89 -36.72
C ARG A 107 16.30 -3.97 -37.87
N VAL A 108 15.48 -2.94 -38.03
CA VAL A 108 14.58 -2.75 -39.17
C VAL A 108 14.85 -1.36 -39.74
N ASN A 109 15.14 -1.27 -41.04
CA ASN A 109 15.47 0.00 -41.72
C ASN A 109 16.56 0.82 -40.98
N GLY A 110 17.58 0.13 -40.47
CA GLY A 110 18.68 0.75 -39.71
C GLY A 110 18.34 1.11 -38.25
N LYS A 111 17.06 1.12 -37.85
CA LYS A 111 16.61 1.40 -36.49
C LYS A 111 16.71 0.15 -35.62
N PHE A 112 17.37 0.27 -34.47
CA PHE A 112 17.45 -0.79 -33.47
C PHE A 112 16.13 -0.92 -32.72
N TRP A 113 15.72 -2.16 -32.45
CA TRP A 113 14.58 -2.50 -31.61
C TRP A 113 14.95 -3.63 -30.66
N TYR A 114 14.25 -3.72 -29.55
CA TYR A 114 14.29 -4.86 -28.63
C TYR A 114 12.95 -5.00 -27.91
N SER A 115 12.76 -6.18 -27.33
CA SER A 115 11.52 -6.53 -26.65
C SER A 115 11.70 -6.69 -25.14
N VAL A 116 10.57 -6.62 -24.44
CA VAL A 116 10.45 -7.07 -23.04
C VAL A 116 9.92 -8.50 -23.04
N GLY A 117 10.64 -9.42 -22.38
CA GLY A 117 10.22 -10.80 -22.17
C GLY A 117 9.45 -10.97 -20.87
N ILE A 118 8.19 -11.43 -20.96
CA ILE A 118 7.27 -11.63 -19.83
C ILE A 118 6.99 -13.12 -19.65
N GLU A 119 7.39 -13.66 -18.50
CA GLU A 119 7.29 -15.09 -18.16
C GLU A 119 6.09 -15.34 -17.24
N MET A 120 5.08 -16.07 -17.74
CA MET A 120 4.02 -16.60 -16.89
C MET A 120 4.51 -17.86 -16.18
N VAL A 121 4.53 -17.86 -14.85
CA VAL A 121 4.97 -19.03 -14.10
C VAL A 121 3.93 -20.15 -14.24
N GLY A 122 4.26 -21.20 -15.00
CA GLY A 122 3.35 -22.31 -15.26
C GLY A 122 3.65 -23.06 -16.56
N PHE A 123 2.80 -24.05 -16.83
CA PHE A 123 2.76 -24.81 -18.08
C PHE A 123 1.34 -24.73 -18.63
N PHE A 124 1.21 -24.13 -19.81
CA PHE A 124 -0.08 -23.71 -20.37
C PHE A 124 -0.35 -24.33 -21.75
N ASP A 125 0.21 -25.51 -22.04
CA ASP A 125 -0.11 -26.24 -23.27
C ASP A 125 -1.57 -26.72 -23.26
N ASP A 126 -2.01 -27.32 -22.14
CA ASP A 126 -3.34 -27.94 -22.07
C ASP A 126 -4.40 -27.06 -21.40
N LYS A 127 -3.99 -25.98 -20.74
CA LYS A 127 -4.89 -25.06 -20.02
C LYS A 127 -4.41 -23.62 -20.09
N ARG A 128 -5.35 -22.68 -20.14
CA ARG A 128 -5.04 -21.25 -20.02
C ARG A 128 -4.56 -20.92 -18.59
N PRO A 129 -3.69 -19.90 -18.43
CA PRO A 129 -3.40 -19.35 -17.11
C PRO A 129 -4.67 -18.77 -16.50
N SER A 130 -4.73 -18.76 -15.18
CA SER A 130 -5.87 -18.23 -14.41
C SER A 130 -5.40 -17.65 -13.08
N GLY A 131 -6.32 -17.04 -12.33
CA GLY A 131 -6.03 -16.51 -11.00
C GLY A 131 -4.88 -15.51 -10.98
N ALA A 132 -4.04 -15.57 -9.93
CA ALA A 132 -2.97 -14.61 -9.69
C ALA A 132 -1.98 -14.46 -10.86
N VAL A 133 -1.64 -15.57 -11.54
CA VAL A 133 -0.73 -15.53 -12.69
C VAL A 133 -1.36 -14.72 -13.82
N TRP A 134 -2.60 -15.03 -14.21
CA TRP A 134 -3.22 -14.35 -15.34
C TRP A 134 -3.56 -12.88 -15.04
N GLU A 135 -4.09 -12.58 -13.84
CA GLU A 135 -4.39 -11.21 -13.45
C GLU A 135 -3.12 -10.34 -13.38
N GLY A 136 -2.02 -10.89 -12.87
CA GLY A 136 -0.71 -10.22 -12.89
C GLY A 136 -0.21 -10.01 -14.33
N THR A 137 -0.34 -11.00 -15.21
CA THR A 137 0.10 -10.90 -16.60
C THR A 137 -0.68 -9.84 -17.37
N LYS A 138 -2.01 -9.77 -17.21
CA LYS A 138 -2.81 -8.70 -17.80
C LYS A 138 -2.35 -7.31 -17.33
N ALA A 139 -2.03 -7.15 -16.04
CA ALA A 139 -1.50 -5.90 -15.52
C ALA A 139 -0.11 -5.54 -16.07
N VAL A 140 0.77 -6.54 -16.29
CA VAL A 140 2.08 -6.34 -16.92
C VAL A 140 1.93 -5.92 -18.37
N LEU A 141 1.22 -6.71 -19.18
CA LEU A 141 1.02 -6.45 -20.60
C LEU A 141 0.29 -5.12 -20.82
N GLY A 142 -0.85 -4.91 -20.15
CA GLY A 142 -1.61 -3.68 -20.29
C GLY A 142 -0.87 -2.46 -19.77
N GLY A 143 -0.12 -2.56 -18.66
CA GLY A 143 0.72 -1.48 -18.16
C GLY A 143 1.80 -1.07 -19.16
N LEU A 144 2.49 -2.04 -19.76
CA LEU A 144 3.51 -1.79 -20.79
C LEU A 144 2.91 -1.27 -22.10
N CYS A 145 1.81 -1.85 -22.58
CA CYS A 145 1.08 -1.37 -23.75
C CYS A 145 0.74 0.12 -23.61
N ARG A 146 0.14 0.51 -22.47
CA ARG A 146 -0.18 1.91 -22.18
C ARG A 146 1.07 2.79 -22.15
N ARG A 147 2.13 2.34 -21.46
CA ARG A 147 3.31 3.16 -21.19
C ARG A 147 4.25 3.33 -22.39
N LEU A 148 4.30 2.34 -23.26
CA LEU A 148 5.16 2.27 -24.44
C LEU A 148 4.40 2.54 -25.74
N ASN A 149 3.08 2.74 -25.66
CA ASN A 149 2.18 2.90 -26.81
C ASN A 149 2.26 1.72 -27.79
N ILE A 150 2.27 0.50 -27.24
CA ILE A 150 2.24 -0.77 -27.99
C ILE A 150 0.80 -1.25 -28.01
N ARG A 151 0.26 -1.56 -29.19
CA ARG A 151 -1.11 -2.07 -29.32
C ARG A 151 -1.19 -3.52 -28.83
N PRO A 152 -2.32 -3.96 -28.24
CA PRO A 152 -2.47 -5.36 -27.81
C PRO A 152 -2.16 -6.37 -28.92
N GLU A 153 -2.52 -6.04 -30.16
CA GLU A 153 -2.31 -6.91 -31.33
C GLU A 153 -0.83 -7.06 -31.72
N GLU A 154 0.04 -6.18 -31.21
CA GLU A 154 1.49 -6.23 -31.41
C GLU A 154 2.19 -7.14 -30.37
N ILE A 155 1.45 -7.70 -29.40
CA ILE A 155 2.00 -8.68 -28.45
C ILE A 155 2.27 -9.99 -29.20
N THR A 156 3.53 -10.41 -29.17
CA THR A 156 4.02 -11.66 -29.79
C THR A 156 4.31 -12.72 -28.74
N PHE A 157 4.47 -13.95 -29.21
CA PHE A 157 4.78 -15.13 -28.42
C PHE A 157 6.17 -15.67 -28.77
N HIS A 158 6.81 -16.39 -27.84
CA HIS A 158 8.11 -17.00 -28.11
C HIS A 158 8.09 -17.87 -29.38
N ARG A 159 7.04 -18.68 -29.56
CA ARG A 159 6.87 -19.53 -30.75
C ARG A 159 6.80 -18.77 -32.08
N ASP A 160 6.56 -17.46 -32.08
CA ASP A 160 6.58 -16.67 -33.32
C ASP A 160 8.02 -16.51 -33.86
N TYR A 161 9.01 -16.74 -33.00
CA TYR A 161 10.44 -16.66 -33.32
C TYR A 161 11.12 -18.02 -33.46
N THR A 162 10.38 -19.12 -33.32
CA THR A 162 10.91 -20.48 -33.45
C THR A 162 9.82 -21.51 -33.71
N ASN A 163 10.08 -22.46 -34.61
CA ASN A 163 9.17 -23.58 -34.90
C ASN A 163 9.31 -24.77 -33.93
N GLN A 164 10.11 -24.65 -32.87
CA GLN A 164 10.45 -25.77 -31.97
C GLN A 164 9.77 -25.70 -30.59
N LYS A 165 9.00 -24.64 -30.29
CA LYS A 165 8.49 -24.40 -28.95
C LYS A 165 6.98 -24.20 -28.94
N SER A 166 6.34 -24.72 -27.90
CA SER A 166 4.94 -24.44 -27.58
C SER A 166 4.75 -23.19 -26.74
N CYS A 167 5.81 -22.47 -26.35
CA CYS A 167 5.74 -21.30 -25.45
C CYS A 167 5.01 -20.09 -26.10
N PRO A 168 4.07 -19.40 -25.40
CA PRO A 168 3.72 -19.46 -23.97
C PRO A 168 2.69 -20.52 -23.55
N GLY A 169 2.41 -21.51 -24.39
CA GLY A 169 1.41 -22.54 -24.17
C GLY A 169 0.46 -22.68 -25.36
N TRP A 170 0.14 -23.88 -25.81
CA TRP A 170 -0.85 -24.12 -26.88
C TRP A 170 -2.28 -23.64 -26.54
N ALA A 171 -2.69 -23.68 -25.28
CA ALA A 171 -3.99 -23.15 -24.86
C ALA A 171 -4.06 -21.61 -24.87
N VAL A 172 -2.91 -20.94 -24.95
CA VAL A 172 -2.78 -19.48 -25.02
C VAL A 172 -2.75 -19.07 -26.49
N THR A 173 -3.78 -18.38 -26.98
CA THR A 173 -3.85 -17.92 -28.38
C THR A 173 -3.70 -16.41 -28.47
N HIS A 174 -3.25 -15.88 -29.61
CA HIS A 174 -3.09 -14.44 -29.83
C HIS A 174 -4.41 -13.71 -29.60
N ASP A 175 -5.47 -14.10 -30.31
CA ASP A 175 -6.80 -13.50 -30.21
C ASP A 175 -7.29 -13.41 -28.75
N TRP A 176 -7.03 -14.46 -27.97
CA TRP A 176 -7.41 -14.48 -26.56
C TRP A 176 -6.60 -13.46 -25.73
N VAL A 177 -5.27 -13.48 -25.85
CA VAL A 177 -4.41 -12.53 -25.13
C VAL A 177 -4.70 -11.09 -25.55
N HIS A 178 -4.81 -10.83 -26.86
CA HIS A 178 -5.08 -9.52 -27.42
C HIS A 178 -6.43 -8.98 -26.92
N SER A 179 -7.48 -9.80 -26.96
CA SER A 179 -8.80 -9.43 -26.44
C SER A 179 -8.81 -9.15 -24.95
N GLU A 180 -8.17 -10.00 -24.13
CA GLU A 180 -8.12 -9.83 -22.68
C GLU A 180 -7.32 -8.57 -22.27
N VAL A 181 -6.22 -8.28 -22.96
CA VAL A 181 -5.40 -7.09 -22.72
C VAL A 181 -6.14 -5.84 -23.21
N ALA A 182 -6.80 -5.88 -24.38
CA ALA A 182 -7.63 -4.79 -24.86
C ALA A 182 -8.79 -4.49 -23.89
N GLN A 183 -9.45 -5.52 -23.37
CA GLN A 183 -10.48 -5.37 -22.35
C GLN A 183 -9.91 -4.76 -21.07
N TRP A 184 -8.75 -5.22 -20.60
CA TRP A 184 -8.08 -4.65 -19.43
C TRP A 184 -7.70 -3.18 -19.63
N LEU A 185 -7.28 -2.79 -20.84
CA LEU A 185 -6.97 -1.40 -21.19
C LEU A 185 -8.23 -0.52 -21.31
N GLY A 186 -9.33 -1.09 -21.79
CA GLY A 186 -10.63 -0.44 -21.97
C GLY A 186 -11.45 -0.35 -20.68
N GLN A 187 -11.12 -1.14 -19.65
CA GLN A 187 -11.57 -0.85 -18.30
C GLN A 187 -11.03 0.53 -17.93
N ALA A 188 -11.93 1.46 -17.56
CA ALA A 188 -11.52 2.66 -16.87
C ALA A 188 -10.60 2.21 -15.73
N VAL A 189 -9.34 2.67 -15.74
CA VAL A 189 -8.47 2.51 -14.56
C VAL A 189 -9.36 2.97 -13.41
N PRO A 190 -9.71 2.09 -12.43
CA PRO A 190 -10.58 2.51 -11.34
C PRO A 190 -9.99 3.81 -10.85
N GLU A 191 -10.80 4.88 -10.95
CA GLU A 191 -10.36 6.25 -10.75
C GLU A 191 -9.40 6.22 -9.57
N ARG A 192 -8.09 6.45 -9.82
CA ARG A 192 -7.08 6.31 -8.77
C ARG A 192 -7.62 7.16 -7.64
N ILE A 193 -7.97 6.56 -6.50
CA ILE A 193 -8.19 7.36 -5.31
C ILE A 193 -6.84 8.06 -5.13
N PRO A 194 -6.75 9.39 -5.31
CA PRO A 194 -5.47 10.07 -5.30
C PRO A 194 -4.79 9.70 -3.99
N LEU A 195 -3.54 9.24 -4.05
CA LEU A 195 -2.81 8.87 -2.84
C LEU A 195 -2.87 10.05 -1.88
N LEU A 196 -3.38 9.77 -0.70
CA LEU A 196 -3.45 10.75 0.37
C LEU A 196 -2.02 11.09 0.78
N ASP A 197 -1.76 12.35 1.02
CA ASP A 197 -0.48 12.84 1.51
C ASP A 197 -0.66 13.65 2.82
N ALA A 198 0.42 14.24 3.31
CA ALA A 198 0.36 15.06 4.52
C ALA A 198 -0.53 16.32 4.37
N ASN A 199 -0.89 16.74 3.15
CA ASN A 199 -1.78 17.87 2.89
C ASN A 199 -3.27 17.45 2.85
N THR A 200 -3.58 16.16 3.02
CA THR A 200 -4.95 15.66 3.13
C THR A 200 -5.73 16.38 4.24
N THR A 201 -6.93 16.86 3.91
CA THR A 201 -7.82 17.55 4.85
C THR A 201 -8.45 16.57 5.84
N LEU A 202 -8.61 17.03 7.09
CA LEU A 202 -9.29 16.27 8.14
C LEU A 202 -10.81 16.21 7.92
N LEU A 203 -11.40 17.35 7.53
CA LEU A 203 -12.82 17.46 7.20
C LEU A 203 -13.03 17.06 5.74
N HIS A 204 -13.80 15.98 5.55
CA HIS A 204 -14.21 15.46 4.25
C HIS A 204 -15.29 14.37 4.45
N ALA A 205 -16.08 14.09 3.41
CA ALA A 205 -16.91 12.89 3.38
C ALA A 205 -16.05 11.62 3.51
N PRO A 206 -16.59 10.47 3.95
CA PRO A 206 -15.83 9.23 4.04
C PRO A 206 -15.13 8.88 2.73
N ARG A 207 -13.80 8.72 2.78
CA ARG A 207 -12.99 8.29 1.63
C ARG A 207 -12.81 6.77 1.54
N ALA A 208 -13.11 6.05 2.62
CA ALA A 208 -13.08 4.59 2.70
C ALA A 208 -14.39 4.07 3.29
N THR A 209 -14.68 2.79 3.05
CA THR A 209 -15.80 2.10 3.67
C THR A 209 -15.46 1.57 5.07
N ALA A 210 -16.49 1.34 5.89
CA ALA A 210 -16.30 0.70 7.21
C ALA A 210 -15.69 -0.70 7.08
N ALA A 211 -16.05 -1.45 6.03
CA ALA A 211 -15.50 -2.77 5.76
C ALA A 211 -13.98 -2.72 5.50
N GLN A 212 -13.51 -1.79 4.66
CA GLN A 212 -12.08 -1.60 4.40
C GLN A 212 -11.29 -1.27 5.67
N CYS A 213 -11.81 -0.34 6.48
CA CYS A 213 -11.20 0.04 7.75
C CYS A 213 -11.14 -1.13 8.76
N ALA A 214 -12.23 -1.92 8.86
CA ALA A 214 -12.30 -3.06 9.75
C ALA A 214 -11.33 -4.17 9.32
N GLN A 215 -11.38 -4.56 8.05
CA GLN A 215 -10.52 -5.60 7.50
C GLN A 215 -9.03 -5.23 7.63
N PHE A 216 -8.67 -3.96 7.37
CA PHE A 216 -7.31 -3.45 7.59
C PHE A 216 -6.79 -3.71 9.02
N LEU A 217 -7.64 -3.51 10.04
CA LEU A 217 -7.27 -3.73 11.45
C LEU A 217 -7.22 -5.23 11.79
N ILE A 218 -8.15 -6.02 11.25
CA ILE A 218 -8.25 -7.47 11.49
C ILE A 218 -7.05 -8.21 10.92
N ASP A 219 -6.56 -7.80 9.76
CA ASP A 219 -5.39 -8.41 9.09
C ASP A 219 -4.07 -8.17 9.83
N ARG A 220 -4.07 -7.37 10.90
CA ARG A 220 -2.89 -7.01 11.68
C ARG A 220 -3.05 -7.47 13.12
N ARG A 221 -1.96 -7.52 13.85
CA ARG A 221 -1.98 -7.89 15.27
C ARG A 221 -2.78 -6.84 16.08
N HIS A 222 -3.87 -7.26 16.70
CA HIS A 222 -4.78 -6.42 17.51
C HIS A 222 -5.02 -6.99 18.93
N ASP A 223 -4.10 -7.82 19.41
CA ASP A 223 -3.99 -8.41 20.76
C ASP A 223 -5.31 -8.88 21.39
N GLU A 224 -5.89 -8.11 22.31
CA GLU A 224 -7.06 -8.49 23.11
C GLU A 224 -8.42 -8.17 22.45
N TYR A 225 -8.38 -7.54 21.27
CA TYR A 225 -9.58 -7.29 20.49
C TYR A 225 -9.90 -8.49 19.61
N THR A 226 -11.18 -8.71 19.38
CA THR A 226 -11.67 -9.70 18.42
C THR A 226 -12.08 -9.01 17.12
N SER A 227 -12.21 -9.77 16.02
CA SER A 227 -12.83 -9.27 14.79
C SER A 227 -14.22 -8.70 15.07
N PHE A 228 -14.98 -9.28 16.00
CA PHE A 228 -16.28 -8.75 16.42
C PHE A 228 -16.16 -7.37 17.06
N ASP A 229 -15.21 -7.16 18.00
CA ASP A 229 -14.97 -5.83 18.59
C ASP A 229 -14.67 -4.79 17.50
N ILE A 230 -13.89 -5.15 16.48
CA ILE A 230 -13.48 -4.24 15.42
C ILE A 230 -14.65 -3.95 14.47
N GLU A 231 -15.25 -5.00 13.90
CA GLU A 231 -16.29 -4.90 12.85
C GLU A 231 -17.63 -4.40 13.37
N ARG A 232 -17.96 -4.69 14.62
CA ARG A 232 -19.32 -4.45 15.16
C ARG A 232 -19.37 -3.35 16.21
N VAL A 233 -18.22 -2.95 16.78
CA VAL A 233 -18.19 -1.94 17.84
C VAL A 233 -17.32 -0.75 17.45
N ILE A 234 -16.02 -0.96 17.21
CA ILE A 234 -15.06 0.15 17.10
C ILE A 234 -15.21 0.91 15.78
N VAL A 235 -15.14 0.21 14.65
CA VAL A 235 -15.15 0.85 13.33
C VAL A 235 -16.50 1.48 13.01
N PRO A 236 -17.66 0.80 13.18
CA PRO A 236 -18.95 1.42 12.95
C PRO A 236 -19.14 2.71 13.77
N GLN A 237 -18.73 2.70 15.04
CA GLN A 237 -18.87 3.85 15.91
C GLN A 237 -17.97 5.04 15.50
N TYR A 238 -16.79 4.77 14.95
CA TYR A 238 -15.99 5.82 14.30
C TYR A 238 -16.73 6.40 13.10
N PHE A 239 -17.30 5.57 12.23
CA PHE A 239 -18.08 6.03 11.08
C PHE A 239 -19.28 6.87 11.50
N ASP A 240 -20.09 6.40 12.45
CA ASP A 240 -21.27 7.11 12.94
C ASP A 240 -20.92 8.50 13.48
N ILE A 241 -19.93 8.57 14.37
CA ILE A 241 -19.54 9.85 14.98
C ILE A 241 -18.91 10.76 13.93
N CYS A 242 -17.91 10.29 13.17
CA CYS A 242 -17.18 11.11 12.20
C CYS A 242 -18.09 11.67 11.11
N THR A 243 -18.98 10.83 10.54
CA THR A 243 -19.93 11.28 9.50
C THR A 243 -20.89 12.32 10.03
N SER A 244 -21.40 12.16 11.27
CA SER A 244 -22.30 13.13 11.89
C SER A 244 -21.70 14.53 12.09
N VAL A 245 -20.38 14.66 12.03
CA VAL A 245 -19.65 15.94 12.23
C VAL A 245 -18.75 16.31 11.04
N GLY A 246 -18.86 15.62 9.91
CA GLY A 246 -18.11 15.91 8.68
C GLY A 246 -16.60 15.69 8.78
N LEU A 247 -16.14 14.88 9.73
CA LEU A 247 -14.75 14.45 9.83
C LEU A 247 -14.57 13.16 9.03
N ASP A 248 -13.45 13.02 8.31
CA ASP A 248 -13.23 11.82 7.50
C ASP A 248 -12.86 10.61 8.39
N PRO A 249 -13.71 9.57 8.51
CA PRO A 249 -13.40 8.41 9.34
C PRO A 249 -12.11 7.68 8.91
N LEU A 250 -11.72 7.74 7.63
CA LEU A 250 -10.50 7.11 7.15
C LEU A 250 -9.26 7.65 7.88
N VAL A 251 -9.08 8.98 7.90
CA VAL A 251 -7.88 9.58 8.50
C VAL A 251 -7.87 9.46 10.02
N VAL A 252 -9.04 9.43 10.65
CA VAL A 252 -9.19 9.24 12.10
C VAL A 252 -8.82 7.81 12.51
N ILE A 253 -9.31 6.81 11.77
CA ILE A 253 -8.97 5.40 12.01
C ILE A 253 -7.51 5.15 11.66
N ALA A 254 -6.98 5.73 10.59
CA ALA A 254 -5.57 5.66 10.24
C ALA A 254 -4.67 6.23 11.35
N GLN A 255 -5.04 7.38 11.94
CA GLN A 255 -4.34 7.92 13.09
C GLN A 255 -4.45 7.00 14.31
N MET A 256 -5.64 6.47 14.60
CA MET A 256 -5.83 5.51 15.69
C MET A 256 -4.92 4.29 15.53
N ALA A 257 -4.89 3.71 14.33
CA ALA A 257 -4.03 2.58 14.00
C ALA A 257 -2.54 2.94 14.18
N HIS A 258 -2.13 4.12 13.71
CA HIS A 258 -0.76 4.61 13.86
C HIS A 258 -0.34 4.78 15.33
N GLU A 259 -1.20 5.39 16.15
CA GLU A 259 -0.92 5.70 17.56
C GLU A 259 -0.93 4.44 18.45
N THR A 260 -1.77 3.47 18.11
CA THR A 260 -2.01 2.29 18.95
C THR A 260 -1.27 1.04 18.46
N GLY A 261 -0.55 1.13 17.34
CA GLY A 261 0.01 -0.05 16.70
C GLY A 261 -1.07 -1.03 16.24
N HIS A 262 -2.16 -0.52 15.66
CA HIS A 262 -3.33 -1.31 15.24
C HIS A 262 -4.05 -1.98 16.42
N LEU A 263 -4.34 -1.19 17.46
CA LEU A 263 -5.00 -1.60 18.71
C LEU A 263 -4.16 -2.51 19.64
N SER A 264 -2.90 -2.80 19.33
CA SER A 264 -2.03 -3.66 20.14
C SER A 264 -1.30 -2.94 21.30
N SER A 265 -1.42 -1.62 21.42
CA SER A 265 -0.70 -0.86 22.44
C SER A 265 -1.26 -1.08 23.84
N PHE A 266 -0.41 -0.97 24.87
CA PHE A 266 -0.85 -0.94 26.26
C PHE A 266 -1.97 0.10 26.52
N TRP A 267 -1.85 1.28 25.89
CA TRP A 267 -2.81 2.36 26.04
C TRP A 267 -4.08 2.16 25.22
N SER A 268 -4.17 1.18 24.32
CA SER A 268 -5.43 0.81 23.70
C SER A 268 -6.06 -0.41 24.36
N ALA A 269 -5.33 -1.19 25.16
CA ALA A 269 -5.79 -2.40 25.83
C ALA A 269 -6.73 -2.16 27.02
N ARG A 270 -7.49 -3.16 27.49
CA ARG A 270 -8.54 -3.03 28.52
C ARG A 270 -7.75 -2.99 29.84
N PRO A 271 -8.05 -2.05 30.76
CA PRO A 271 -9.12 -1.04 30.73
C PRO A 271 -8.76 0.32 30.11
N GLN A 272 -7.55 0.55 29.62
CA GLN A 272 -7.13 1.84 29.03
C GLN A 272 -7.54 1.90 27.56
N ARG A 273 -8.79 2.26 27.28
CA ARG A 273 -9.33 2.38 25.92
C ARG A 273 -8.90 3.69 25.22
N ASN A 274 -7.61 4.01 25.21
CA ASN A 274 -7.10 5.26 24.65
C ASN A 274 -6.69 5.10 23.18
N PRO A 275 -7.43 5.70 22.23
CA PRO A 275 -7.26 5.41 20.81
C PRO A 275 -6.11 6.16 20.15
N ALA A 276 -5.53 7.16 20.81
CA ALA A 276 -4.64 8.09 20.14
C ALA A 276 -3.64 8.76 21.09
N GLY A 277 -3.17 8.01 22.10
CA GLY A 277 -2.18 8.50 23.07
C GLY A 277 -2.64 9.73 23.85
N LEU A 278 -3.94 9.92 24.05
CA LEU A 278 -4.51 11.11 24.68
C LEU A 278 -4.02 11.25 26.13
N GLY A 279 -3.25 12.30 26.38
CA GLY A 279 -2.70 12.57 27.72
C GLY A 279 -1.44 11.77 28.05
N VAL A 280 -1.03 10.85 27.17
CA VAL A 280 0.22 10.12 27.32
C VAL A 280 1.38 11.10 27.12
N ASN A 281 2.29 11.16 28.10
CA ASN A 281 3.39 12.14 28.11
C ASN A 281 4.75 11.53 28.47
N GLY A 282 4.85 10.20 28.49
CA GLY A 282 6.08 9.47 28.77
C GLY A 282 6.48 9.41 30.25
N ARG A 283 5.78 10.10 31.14
CA ARG A 283 6.04 10.00 32.59
C ARG A 283 5.71 8.59 33.07
N HIS A 284 6.64 8.00 33.82
CA HIS A 284 6.46 6.71 34.47
C HIS A 284 6.92 6.75 35.93
N ARG A 285 6.39 5.84 36.75
CA ARG A 285 6.74 5.64 38.16
C ARG A 285 6.72 4.16 38.50
N ILE A 286 7.50 3.72 39.48
CA ILE A 286 7.46 2.33 39.97
C ILE A 286 6.48 2.14 41.14
N TRP A 287 5.98 3.22 41.74
CA TRP A 287 4.99 3.20 42.82
C TRP A 287 3.65 3.79 42.40
N ARG A 288 2.58 3.36 43.05
CA ARG A 288 1.21 3.85 42.84
C ARG A 288 1.07 5.28 43.36
N VAL A 289 0.36 6.12 42.62
CA VAL A 289 -0.09 7.44 43.10
C VAL A 289 -1.55 7.29 43.53
N ALA A 290 -1.81 7.34 44.83
CA ALA A 290 -3.17 7.23 45.35
C ALA A 290 -4.01 8.45 44.90
N GLY A 291 -5.25 8.19 44.48
CA GLY A 291 -6.20 9.24 44.10
C GLY A 291 -6.06 9.80 42.67
N ASP A 292 -4.97 9.50 41.94
CA ASP A 292 -4.79 9.94 40.55
C ASP A 292 -5.06 8.79 39.56
N THR A 293 -6.24 8.82 38.94
CA THR A 293 -6.70 7.81 37.98
C THR A 293 -5.98 7.85 36.62
N ARG A 294 -5.06 8.80 36.42
CA ARG A 294 -4.26 8.93 35.19
C ARG A 294 -3.02 8.04 35.18
N TRP A 295 -2.73 7.34 36.28
CA TRP A 295 -1.65 6.36 36.35
C TRP A 295 -2.18 4.95 36.16
N ALA A 296 -1.84 4.33 35.03
CA ALA A 296 -2.18 2.94 34.73
C ALA A 296 -0.95 2.04 34.91
N TYR A 297 -1.10 0.91 35.60
CA TYR A 297 0.01 -0.03 35.80
C TYR A 297 0.21 -0.89 34.55
N ASN A 298 1.36 -0.76 33.92
CA ASN A 298 1.78 -1.57 32.79
C ASN A 298 2.50 -2.83 33.31
N THR A 299 1.82 -3.97 33.22
CA THR A 299 2.34 -5.27 33.68
C THR A 299 3.53 -5.76 32.88
N GLN A 300 3.60 -5.46 31.57
CA GLN A 300 4.72 -5.85 30.71
C GLN A 300 6.01 -5.08 31.03
N ARG A 301 5.87 -3.83 31.50
CA ARG A 301 7.01 -2.96 31.84
C ARG A 301 7.21 -2.75 33.33
N HIS A 302 6.42 -3.43 34.16
CA HIS A 302 6.43 -3.36 35.62
C HIS A 302 6.47 -1.93 36.18
N ARG A 303 5.67 -1.01 35.61
CA ARG A 303 5.65 0.41 36.01
C ARG A 303 4.30 1.07 35.74
N TYR A 304 3.99 2.11 36.50
CA TYR A 304 2.86 3.01 36.22
C TYR A 304 3.24 3.99 35.11
N GLU A 305 2.36 4.16 34.12
CA GLU A 305 2.50 5.12 33.03
C GLU A 305 1.36 6.16 33.08
N TYR A 306 1.67 7.42 32.77
CA TYR A 306 0.70 8.52 32.82
C TYR A 306 -0.04 8.71 31.50
N GLY A 307 -1.37 8.78 31.56
CA GLY A 307 -2.23 8.98 30.38
C GLY A 307 -3.72 8.97 30.73
N LEU A 308 -4.57 9.19 29.74
CA LEU A 308 -6.02 9.08 29.93
C LEU A 308 -6.51 7.64 29.74
N SER A 309 -7.49 7.28 30.58
CA SER A 309 -8.25 6.04 30.50
C SER A 309 -9.70 6.35 30.19
N PHE A 310 -10.36 5.50 29.43
CA PHE A 310 -11.75 5.70 29.00
C PHE A 310 -12.55 4.44 29.32
N ALA A 311 -13.76 4.61 29.86
CA ALA A 311 -14.56 3.48 30.33
C ALA A 311 -15.06 2.60 29.17
N ASP A 312 -15.38 3.20 28.02
CA ASP A 312 -15.83 2.48 26.84
C ASP A 312 -15.50 3.23 25.54
N TRP A 313 -15.58 2.52 24.41
CA TRP A 313 -15.28 3.07 23.10
C TRP A 313 -16.28 4.14 22.66
N GLN A 314 -17.58 3.85 22.80
CA GLN A 314 -18.68 4.59 22.20
C GLN A 314 -18.93 5.96 22.84
N THR A 315 -19.00 5.97 24.16
CA THR A 315 -19.31 7.14 24.98
C THR A 315 -18.05 7.92 25.32
N HIS A 316 -16.87 7.30 25.42
CA HIS A 316 -15.70 7.99 25.97
C HIS A 316 -14.53 8.08 24.99
N SER A 317 -14.00 6.95 24.51
CA SER A 317 -12.77 6.94 23.70
C SER A 317 -12.91 7.65 22.35
N ILE A 318 -13.89 7.25 21.55
CA ILE A 318 -14.08 7.76 20.18
C ILE A 318 -14.47 9.24 20.22
N PRO A 319 -15.42 9.68 21.06
CA PRO A 319 -15.73 11.10 21.19
C PRO A 319 -14.51 11.94 21.63
N ALA A 320 -13.66 11.42 22.53
CA ALA A 320 -12.46 12.12 22.96
C ALA A 320 -11.43 12.27 21.82
N HIS A 321 -11.27 11.24 20.97
CA HIS A 321 -10.41 11.29 19.80
C HIS A 321 -10.96 12.27 18.75
N VAL A 322 -12.19 12.04 18.29
CA VAL A 322 -12.84 12.82 17.23
C VAL A 322 -12.96 14.29 17.62
N GLY A 323 -13.43 14.58 18.83
CA GLY A 323 -13.57 15.96 19.31
C GLY A 323 -12.24 16.69 19.44
N ARG A 324 -11.15 15.99 19.78
CA ARG A 324 -9.82 16.61 19.82
C ARG A 324 -9.29 16.88 18.41
N LEU A 325 -9.51 16.00 17.44
CA LEU A 325 -9.17 16.29 16.04
C LEU A 325 -9.96 17.46 15.47
N LEU A 326 -11.27 17.51 15.71
CA LEU A 326 -12.10 18.67 15.37
C LEU A 326 -11.56 19.95 16.02
N ALA A 327 -11.08 19.86 17.26
CA ALA A 327 -10.48 20.99 17.95
C ALA A 327 -9.23 21.53 17.26
N TYR A 328 -8.41 20.68 16.66
CA TYR A 328 -7.29 21.10 15.83
C TYR A 328 -7.74 21.63 14.46
N ALA A 329 -8.80 21.06 13.88
CA ALA A 329 -9.29 21.40 12.54
C ALA A 329 -10.05 22.74 12.46
N LEU A 330 -10.75 23.12 13.53
CA LEU A 330 -11.72 24.22 13.51
C LEU A 330 -11.43 25.27 14.58
N LYS A 331 -11.61 26.54 14.20
CA LYS A 331 -11.84 27.63 15.15
C LYS A 331 -13.26 27.55 15.71
N ASP A 332 -13.47 28.19 16.86
CA ASP A 332 -14.75 28.10 17.57
C ASP A 332 -15.94 28.65 16.77
N HIS A 333 -15.71 29.67 15.94
CA HIS A 333 -16.73 30.23 15.04
C HIS A 333 -16.96 29.42 13.77
N GLU A 334 -16.02 28.54 13.38
CA GLU A 334 -16.17 27.66 12.21
C GLU A 334 -16.98 26.39 12.55
N ALA A 335 -17.04 26.01 13.83
CA ALA A 335 -17.69 24.77 14.26
C ALA A 335 -19.22 24.85 14.23
N THR A 336 -19.90 23.77 13.84
CA THR A 336 -21.35 23.60 14.01
C THR A 336 -21.72 23.36 15.48
N PRO A 337 -22.99 23.47 15.88
CA PRO A 337 -23.44 23.10 17.25
C PRO A 337 -23.05 21.66 17.64
N GLU A 338 -23.17 20.72 16.72
CA GLU A 338 -22.85 19.30 16.92
C GLU A 338 -21.33 19.10 17.10
N GLN A 339 -20.53 19.73 16.23
CA GLN A 339 -19.07 19.74 16.37
C GLN A 339 -18.65 20.35 17.71
N ARG A 340 -19.24 21.48 18.13
CA ARG A 340 -18.98 22.10 19.44
C ARG A 340 -19.27 21.14 20.60
N LYS A 341 -20.34 20.35 20.54
CA LYS A 341 -20.68 19.38 21.59
C LYS A 341 -19.62 18.28 21.73
N ILE A 342 -19.17 17.71 20.61
CA ILE A 342 -18.14 16.65 20.64
C ILE A 342 -16.78 17.23 21.05
N ILE A 343 -16.43 18.42 20.56
CA ILE A 343 -15.25 19.17 20.98
C ILE A 343 -15.26 19.39 22.50
N ALA A 344 -16.35 19.93 23.05
CA ALA A 344 -16.46 20.24 24.48
C ALA A 344 -16.25 18.98 25.33
N LYS A 345 -16.84 17.85 24.91
CA LYS A 345 -16.64 16.55 25.54
C LYS A 345 -15.19 16.08 25.47
N ALA A 346 -14.51 16.20 24.33
CA ALA A 346 -13.11 15.83 24.24
C ALA A 346 -12.21 16.70 25.14
N LEU A 347 -12.49 18.01 25.19
CA LEU A 347 -11.70 18.97 25.96
C LEU A 347 -11.96 18.88 27.46
N SER A 348 -13.09 18.31 27.91
CA SER A 348 -13.32 18.03 29.33
C SER A 348 -12.41 16.93 29.89
N TYR A 349 -11.94 15.99 29.04
CA TYR A 349 -10.92 15.01 29.44
C TYR A 349 -9.52 15.63 29.50
N ARG A 350 -9.19 16.48 28.53
CA ARG A 350 -7.92 17.20 28.46
C ARG A 350 -8.08 18.48 27.66
N SER A 351 -7.88 19.61 28.33
CA SER A 351 -7.92 20.92 27.69
C SER A 351 -6.94 21.01 26.50
N LEU A 352 -7.28 21.88 25.56
CA LEU A 352 -6.43 22.24 24.44
C LEU A 352 -6.27 23.78 24.50
N PRO A 353 -5.03 24.31 24.53
CA PRO A 353 -4.80 25.74 24.44
C PRO A 353 -5.58 26.38 23.29
N THR A 354 -6.21 27.54 23.53
CA THR A 354 -7.03 28.24 22.54
C THR A 354 -6.26 28.55 21.25
N LYS A 355 -4.95 28.83 21.33
CA LYS A 355 -4.10 29.03 20.14
C LYS A 355 -4.03 27.83 19.19
N LEU A 356 -4.27 26.61 19.68
CA LEU A 356 -4.28 25.38 18.88
C LEU A 356 -5.62 25.13 18.18
N ARG A 357 -6.64 25.94 18.45
CA ARG A 357 -7.94 25.83 17.80
C ARG A 357 -7.81 26.22 16.33
N GLY A 358 -8.16 25.30 15.43
CA GLY A 358 -8.04 25.51 13.98
C GLY A 358 -6.61 25.58 13.45
N SER A 359 -5.61 25.13 14.22
CA SER A 359 -4.20 25.19 13.81
C SER A 359 -3.76 24.06 12.87
N ALA A 360 -4.59 23.03 12.66
CA ALA A 360 -4.31 21.93 11.74
C ALA A 360 -5.56 21.51 10.94
N LYS A 361 -5.76 22.12 9.77
CA LYS A 361 -6.83 21.74 8.83
C LYS A 361 -6.52 20.48 8.02
N THR A 362 -5.24 20.15 7.90
CA THR A 362 -4.69 18.98 7.19
C THR A 362 -3.88 18.09 8.15
N LEU A 363 -3.42 16.93 7.68
CA LEU A 363 -2.63 16.00 8.50
C LEU A 363 -1.27 16.58 8.95
N LYS A 364 -0.59 17.34 8.08
CA LYS A 364 0.78 17.83 8.29
C LYS A 364 0.94 18.64 9.59
N PRO A 365 0.10 19.65 9.88
CA PRO A 365 0.26 20.47 11.08
C PRO A 365 -0.15 19.76 12.38
N LEU A 366 -0.63 18.50 12.34
CA LEU A 366 -0.73 17.69 13.56
C LEU A 366 0.65 17.38 14.15
N GLY A 367 1.72 17.37 13.34
CA GLY A 367 3.10 17.30 13.82
C GLY A 367 3.58 18.66 14.35
N ARG A 368 4.13 18.71 15.57
CA ARG A 368 4.56 19.95 16.24
C ARG A 368 5.47 20.82 15.38
N VAL A 369 6.43 20.23 14.68
CA VAL A 369 7.39 20.99 13.86
C VAL A 369 6.74 21.68 12.65
N HIS A 370 5.55 21.22 12.23
CA HIS A 370 4.81 21.78 11.09
C HIS A 370 3.64 22.66 11.53
N ASN A 371 3.28 22.64 12.81
CA ASN A 371 2.17 23.43 13.32
C ASN A 371 2.60 24.89 13.51
N PRO A 372 1.85 25.88 12.97
CA PRO A 372 2.20 27.29 13.08
C PRO A 372 2.28 27.81 14.51
N THR A 373 1.66 27.14 15.49
CA THR A 373 1.73 27.56 16.90
C THR A 373 2.95 27.01 17.66
N GLY A 374 3.81 26.22 16.99
CA GLY A 374 4.93 25.51 17.60
C GLY A 374 4.54 24.38 18.57
N GLN A 375 3.29 23.93 18.53
CA GLN A 375 2.72 22.82 19.32
C GLN A 375 1.84 21.96 18.40
N GLY A 376 1.81 20.65 18.59
CA GLY A 376 1.04 19.74 17.76
C GLY A 376 0.50 18.56 18.56
N TRP A 377 -0.21 17.65 17.89
CA TRP A 377 -0.60 16.37 18.44
C TRP A 377 0.64 15.55 18.84
N ALA A 378 1.57 15.41 17.90
CA ALA A 378 2.81 14.66 18.08
C ALA A 378 4.02 15.60 18.21
N SER A 379 4.94 15.30 19.12
CA SER A 379 6.17 16.07 19.35
C SER A 379 7.40 15.13 19.31
N PRO A 380 8.39 15.36 18.42
CA PRO A 380 8.49 16.47 17.47
C PRO A 380 7.54 16.35 16.27
N GLY A 381 7.11 15.14 15.91
CA GLY A 381 6.10 14.93 14.85
C GLY A 381 6.59 15.21 13.42
N THR A 382 7.89 15.07 13.13
CA THR A 382 8.52 15.47 11.86
C THR A 382 7.90 14.87 10.60
N ASN A 383 7.41 13.63 10.64
CA ASN A 383 6.66 13.03 9.54
C ASN A 383 5.32 12.46 10.01
N TYR A 384 4.70 13.10 11.01
CA TYR A 384 3.50 12.56 11.62
C TYR A 384 2.32 12.50 10.64
N GLY A 385 2.06 13.59 9.92
CA GLY A 385 0.99 13.63 8.92
C GLY A 385 1.22 12.65 7.76
N GLY A 386 2.46 12.46 7.32
CA GLY A 386 2.80 11.47 6.29
C GLY A 386 2.52 10.04 6.74
N LYS A 387 2.88 9.67 7.97
CA LYS A 387 2.59 8.34 8.52
C LYS A 387 1.10 8.03 8.62
N ILE A 388 0.26 9.03 8.93
CA ILE A 388 -1.19 8.86 8.91
C ILE A 388 -1.69 8.67 7.48
N ALA A 389 -1.16 9.45 6.53
CA ALA A 389 -1.51 9.31 5.13
C ALA A 389 -1.12 7.93 4.57
N ASP A 390 0.06 7.41 4.93
CA ASP A 390 0.52 6.06 4.57
C ASP A 390 -0.44 4.98 5.10
N ALA A 391 -0.85 5.10 6.37
CA ALA A 391 -1.83 4.18 6.96
C ALA A 391 -3.20 4.29 6.27
N ALA A 392 -3.64 5.49 5.90
CA ALA A 392 -4.88 5.71 5.18
C ALA A 392 -4.85 5.10 3.76
N ASN A 393 -3.74 5.28 3.02
CA ASN A 393 -3.56 4.65 1.71
C ASN A 393 -3.52 3.12 1.81
N ALA A 394 -2.96 2.57 2.89
CA ALA A 394 -2.97 1.13 3.13
C ALA A 394 -4.36 0.58 3.51
N ILE A 395 -5.26 1.40 4.07
CA ILE A 395 -6.67 1.06 4.23
C ILE A 395 -7.38 1.06 2.87
N LEU A 396 -7.12 2.06 2.03
CA LEU A 396 -7.74 2.18 0.70
C LEU A 396 -7.36 1.05 -0.26
N SER A 397 -6.22 0.38 -0.03
CA SER A 397 -5.78 -0.76 -0.83
C SER A 397 -6.41 -2.10 -0.41
N VAL A 398 -7.17 -2.13 0.68
CA VAL A 398 -7.95 -3.31 1.10
C VAL A 398 -9.11 -3.53 0.12
N ARG A 399 -9.21 -4.76 -0.39
CA ARG A 399 -10.17 -5.18 -1.41
C ARG A 399 -11.35 -5.91 -0.80
#